data_AF-U2HA64-F1
#
_entry.id   AF-U2HA64-F1
#
_cell.length_a   1.000
_cell.length_b   1.000
_cell.length_c   1.000
_cell.angle_alpha   90.00
_cell.angle_beta   90.00
_cell.angle_gamma   90.00
#
_symmetry.space_group_name_H-M   'P 1'
#
loop_
_entity.id
_entity.type
_entity.pdbx_description
1 polymer ?
#
loop_
_entity_poly.entity_id
_entity_poly.type
_entity_poly.pdbx_seq_one_letter_code
_entity_poly.pdbx_strand_id
1 'polypeptide(L)'
;MTTTRRLATPYLDDTNRAVNPPRRQRTYIPNRRPTIIMADPTRRRASRANPRFVRQGTRYMSSLRSPVRAVAALALLAASTAALAAGPATRNLAAEEANRQLVLTFYDRFFNKHEAVEAAAAVADDYKQHNPHVPDGKKPFVSYFVGAFQKNPASRARIVRSATDGDLVYLHVHATERPGDRGEAVVDIFRVKDGKIVEHWDVIQPVPETSANANTMF
;
A
#
# COMPACT_ATOMS: atom_id res chain seq x y z
N MET A 1 -18.44 -60.02 -33.43
CA MET A 1 -16.97 -59.88 -33.35
C MET A 1 -16.68 -58.58 -32.64
N THR A 2 -16.23 -58.69 -31.41
CA THR A 2 -16.14 -57.61 -30.41
C THR A 2 -14.70 -57.14 -30.35
N THR A 3 -14.42 -55.88 -30.68
CA THR A 3 -13.07 -55.31 -30.56
C THR A 3 -13.03 -54.35 -29.39
N THR A 4 -12.51 -54.84 -28.27
CA THR A 4 -12.12 -54.08 -27.08
C THR A 4 -10.60 -53.90 -27.11
N ARG A 5 -10.11 -52.65 -27.04
CA ARG A 5 -8.71 -52.28 -26.73
C ARG A 5 -8.69 -50.75 -26.52
N ARG A 6 -8.01 -50.15 -25.57
CA ARG A 6 -7.20 -50.59 -24.42
C ARG A 6 -7.09 -49.32 -23.56
N LEU A 7 -7.43 -49.40 -22.27
CA LEU A 7 -7.27 -48.28 -21.34
C LEU A 7 -5.78 -48.01 -21.11
N ALA A 8 -5.36 -46.76 -21.28
CA ALA A 8 -4.05 -46.27 -20.88
C ALA A 8 -4.11 -45.81 -19.42
N THR A 9 -3.26 -46.41 -18.60
CA THR A 9 -3.01 -46.05 -17.19
C THR A 9 -2.35 -44.67 -17.09
N PRO A 10 -2.77 -43.78 -16.17
CA PRO A 10 -2.00 -42.59 -15.83
C PRO A 10 -0.86 -42.91 -14.87
N TYR A 11 0.30 -42.38 -15.22
CA TYR A 11 1.54 -42.30 -14.45
C TYR A 11 1.30 -41.42 -13.21
N LEU A 12 1.43 -42.00 -12.01
CA LEU A 12 1.39 -41.29 -10.73
C LEU A 12 2.80 -40.79 -10.42
N ASP A 13 2.99 -39.47 -10.43
CA ASP A 13 4.18 -38.82 -9.87
C ASP A 13 3.93 -38.57 -8.38
N ASP A 14 4.72 -39.26 -7.57
CA ASP A 14 4.57 -39.43 -6.13
C ASP A 14 5.66 -38.59 -5.43
N THR A 15 5.58 -37.26 -5.54
CA THR A 15 6.57 -36.35 -4.92
C THR A 15 5.96 -35.03 -4.42
N ASN A 16 4.97 -35.07 -3.50
CA ASN A 16 4.79 -33.92 -2.59
C ASN A 16 4.07 -34.24 -1.26
N ARG A 17 4.67 -35.11 -0.45
CA ARG A 17 4.36 -35.20 0.99
C ARG A 17 5.42 -34.46 1.79
N ALA A 18 5.31 -33.13 1.83
CA ALA A 18 6.01 -32.30 2.81
C ALA A 18 5.01 -31.86 3.89
N VAL A 19 5.04 -32.58 5.01
CA VAL A 19 4.34 -32.29 6.25
C VAL A 19 4.98 -31.04 6.88
N ASN A 20 4.25 -29.92 6.97
CA ASN A 20 4.66 -28.76 7.75
C ASN A 20 4.26 -28.95 9.21
N PRO A 21 5.18 -28.90 10.20
CA PRO A 21 4.82 -28.97 11.62
C PRO A 21 4.23 -27.63 12.11
N PRO A 22 3.39 -27.64 13.17
CA PRO A 22 2.73 -26.43 13.67
C PRO A 22 3.74 -25.46 14.32
N ARG A 23 3.68 -24.18 13.91
CA ARG A 23 4.49 -23.09 14.47
C ARG A 23 4.06 -22.76 15.90
N ARG A 24 5.02 -22.73 16.84
CA ARG A 24 4.83 -22.24 18.21
C ARG A 24 4.55 -20.74 18.20
N GLN A 25 3.39 -20.34 18.72
CA GLN A 25 3.07 -18.93 18.98
C GLN A 25 4.02 -18.38 20.06
N ARG A 26 4.78 -17.33 19.73
CA ARG A 26 5.51 -16.53 20.73
C ARG A 26 4.51 -15.57 21.38
N THR A 27 4.31 -15.72 22.68
CA THR A 27 3.55 -14.80 23.52
C THR A 27 4.20 -13.41 23.55
N TYR A 28 3.38 -12.38 23.31
CA TYR A 28 3.73 -10.97 23.40
C TYR A 28 3.72 -10.52 24.88
N ILE A 29 4.82 -9.91 25.35
CA ILE A 29 4.94 -9.31 26.68
C ILE A 29 5.05 -7.79 26.51
N PRO A 30 4.14 -6.98 27.08
CA PRO A 30 4.22 -5.53 26.95
C PRO A 30 5.31 -4.92 27.87
N ASN A 31 6.07 -3.97 27.30
CA ASN A 31 7.18 -3.27 27.93
C ASN A 31 6.77 -2.43 29.15
N ARG A 32 7.51 -2.55 30.25
CA ARG A 32 7.42 -1.68 31.44
C ARG A 32 8.11 -0.33 31.17
N ARG A 33 7.46 0.77 31.57
CA ARG A 33 7.99 2.14 31.49
C ARG A 33 9.18 2.33 32.45
N PRO A 34 10.24 3.09 32.09
CA PRO A 34 11.28 3.46 33.04
C PRO A 34 10.88 4.69 33.87
N THR A 35 11.00 4.56 35.19
CA THR A 35 10.92 5.65 36.17
C THR A 35 12.21 6.48 36.11
N ILE A 36 12.10 7.78 35.85
CA ILE A 36 13.24 8.72 35.93
C ILE A 36 13.41 9.15 37.39
N ILE A 37 14.61 8.89 37.92
CA ILE A 37 15.06 9.34 39.24
C ILE A 37 15.47 10.81 39.14
N MET A 38 14.85 11.65 39.97
CA MET A 38 15.20 13.06 40.17
C MET A 38 16.54 13.18 40.89
N ALA A 39 17.47 13.96 40.35
CA ALA A 39 18.67 14.41 41.04
C ALA A 39 18.63 15.95 41.19
N ASP A 40 18.46 16.42 42.42
CA ASP A 40 18.90 17.73 42.89
C ASP A 40 20.29 17.51 43.52
N PRO A 41 21.31 18.31 43.17
CA PRO A 41 21.79 19.21 44.22
C PRO A 41 22.36 20.53 43.69
N THR A 42 21.79 21.61 44.19
CA THR A 42 22.49 22.82 44.65
C THR A 42 24.01 22.67 44.89
N ARG A 43 24.85 23.10 43.93
CA ARG A 43 26.22 23.55 44.21
C ARG A 43 26.63 24.74 43.34
N ARG A 44 26.72 25.91 43.97
CA ARG A 44 27.39 27.10 43.46
C ARG A 44 28.91 26.91 43.47
N ARG A 45 29.60 27.37 42.41
CA ARG A 45 30.95 27.93 42.52
C ARG A 45 31.16 29.00 41.44
N ALA A 46 31.28 30.24 41.89
CA ALA A 46 31.81 31.35 41.12
C ALA A 46 33.35 31.28 41.13
N SER A 47 34.01 31.70 40.05
CA SER A 47 35.38 32.25 40.10
C SER A 47 35.87 32.78 38.75
N ARG A 48 36.08 34.11 38.74
CA ARG A 48 37.20 34.86 38.14
C ARG A 48 37.24 35.07 36.62
N ALA A 49 36.95 36.32 36.28
CA ALA A 49 37.54 37.05 35.17
C ALA A 49 39.07 37.20 35.32
N ASN A 50 39.77 37.31 34.20
CA ASN A 50 41.01 38.09 34.13
C ASN A 50 41.18 38.75 32.74
N PRO A 51 41.75 39.97 32.64
CA PRO A 51 41.63 40.86 31.50
C PRO A 51 42.95 41.10 30.73
N ARG A 52 42.87 41.97 29.70
CA ARG A 52 43.95 42.72 29.00
C ARG A 52 44.80 41.87 28.03
N PHE A 53 45.37 42.36 26.93
CA PHE A 53 45.43 43.59 26.14
C PHE A 53 45.98 43.08 24.78
N VAL A 54 45.70 43.66 23.61
CA VAL A 54 46.67 44.50 22.88
C VAL A 54 45.90 45.33 21.85
N ARG A 55 46.30 46.59 21.79
CA ARG A 55 45.78 47.69 21.00
C ARG A 55 46.83 48.03 19.94
N GLN A 56 46.45 48.06 18.67
CA GLN A 56 47.08 48.76 17.53
C GLN A 56 46.11 48.57 16.36
N GLY A 57 45.76 49.51 15.50
CA GLY A 57 46.18 50.88 15.29
C GLY A 57 45.34 51.36 14.08
N THR A 58 44.94 52.62 14.16
CA THR A 58 44.02 53.36 13.32
C THR A 58 44.33 53.28 11.81
N ARG A 59 43.31 52.99 10.98
CA ARG A 59 43.04 53.73 9.72
C ARG A 59 41.55 53.84 9.48
N TYR A 60 41.01 55.01 9.83
CA TYR A 60 39.78 55.53 9.27
C TYR A 60 40.03 55.85 7.80
N MET A 61 39.41 55.09 6.90
CA MET A 61 39.05 55.62 5.59
C MET A 61 37.53 55.71 5.55
N SER A 62 37.08 56.94 5.70
CA SER A 62 35.75 57.39 5.32
C SER A 62 35.52 57.09 3.85
N SER A 63 34.60 56.18 3.53
CA SER A 63 33.93 56.22 2.23
C SER A 63 32.46 55.85 2.38
N LEU A 64 31.65 56.91 2.26
CA LEU A 64 30.30 56.95 1.73
C LEU A 64 29.29 55.88 2.19
N ARG A 65 28.31 56.40 2.93
CA ARG A 65 26.96 55.84 3.05
C ARG A 65 26.39 55.63 1.63
N SER A 66 26.18 54.38 1.22
CA SER A 66 25.33 54.06 0.07
C SER A 66 24.07 53.34 0.57
N PRO A 67 22.87 53.92 0.42
CA PRO A 67 21.61 53.32 0.86
C PRO A 67 21.10 52.31 -0.18
N VAL A 68 21.92 51.35 -0.60
CA VAL A 68 21.52 50.38 -1.63
C VAL A 68 21.39 48.95 -1.07
N ARG A 69 21.58 48.75 0.23
CA ARG A 69 21.44 47.43 0.89
C ARG A 69 20.16 47.24 1.71
N ALA A 70 19.13 48.07 1.53
CA ALA A 70 17.90 48.01 2.32
C ALA A 70 16.62 47.65 1.53
N VAL A 71 16.71 47.25 0.25
CA VAL A 71 15.52 46.89 -0.56
C VAL A 71 15.39 45.38 -0.83
N ALA A 72 16.43 44.58 -0.61
CA ALA A 72 16.38 43.13 -0.87
C ALA A 72 15.80 42.28 0.29
N ALA A 73 15.57 42.85 1.47
CA ALA A 73 15.10 42.09 2.64
C ALA A 73 13.57 42.08 2.81
N LEU A 74 12.81 42.88 2.05
CA LEU A 74 11.34 42.93 2.17
C LEU A 74 10.60 42.09 1.13
N ALA A 75 11.24 41.69 0.03
CA ALA A 75 10.64 40.83 -0.98
C ALA A 75 10.66 39.33 -0.59
N LEU A 76 11.47 38.93 0.39
CA LEU A 76 11.60 37.55 0.85
C LEU A 76 10.61 37.16 1.96
N LEU A 77 9.89 38.11 2.57
CA LEU A 77 8.81 37.82 3.53
C LEU A 77 7.41 37.72 2.88
N ALA A 78 7.22 38.25 1.67
CA ALA A 78 5.93 38.14 0.97
C ALA A 78 5.76 36.80 0.23
N ALA A 79 6.85 36.07 -0.04
CA ALA A 79 6.80 34.75 -0.67
C ALA A 79 6.61 33.59 0.31
N SER A 80 6.69 33.85 1.63
CA SER A 80 6.63 32.79 2.66
C SER A 80 5.22 32.49 3.16
N THR A 81 4.23 33.34 2.87
CA THR A 81 2.84 33.14 3.34
C THR A 81 1.91 32.52 2.29
N ALA A 82 2.29 32.51 1.01
CA ALA A 82 1.46 31.93 -0.05
C ALA A 82 1.48 30.38 -0.09
N ALA A 83 2.47 29.75 0.54
CA ALA A 83 2.61 28.28 0.52
C ALA A 83 1.74 27.55 1.56
N LEU A 84 1.11 28.25 2.51
CA LEU A 84 0.31 27.64 3.58
C LEU A 84 -1.21 27.69 3.34
N ALA A 85 -1.66 28.12 2.17
CA ALA A 85 -3.09 28.25 1.84
C ALA A 85 -3.57 27.30 0.72
N ALA A 86 -2.87 26.19 0.47
CA ALA A 86 -3.51 25.07 -0.21
C ALA A 86 -4.49 24.44 0.79
N GLY A 87 -5.75 24.88 0.77
CA GLY A 87 -6.84 24.15 1.42
C GLY A 87 -6.86 22.69 0.94
N PRO A 88 -7.52 21.77 1.65
CA PRO A 88 -7.62 20.38 1.21
C PRO A 88 -8.05 20.37 -0.25
N ALA A 89 -7.25 19.72 -1.11
CA ALA A 89 -7.53 19.66 -2.54
C ALA A 89 -8.97 19.15 -2.73
N THR A 90 -9.79 19.93 -3.44
CA THR A 90 -11.17 19.53 -3.71
C THR A 90 -11.15 18.21 -4.46
N ARG A 91 -11.83 17.19 -3.93
CA ARG A 91 -11.92 15.87 -4.56
C ARG A 91 -12.56 15.97 -5.93
N ASN A 92 -11.94 15.36 -6.93
CA ASN A 92 -12.51 15.23 -8.26
C ASN A 92 -13.36 13.95 -8.34
N LEU A 93 -14.61 14.06 -7.88
CA LEU A 93 -15.52 12.91 -7.78
C LEU A 93 -15.83 12.25 -9.13
N ALA A 94 -15.80 13.02 -10.22
CA ALA A 94 -16.02 12.47 -11.56
C ALA A 94 -14.84 11.59 -12.01
N ALA A 95 -13.60 12.03 -11.77
CA ALA A 95 -12.42 11.23 -12.06
C ALA A 95 -12.33 9.99 -11.15
N GLU A 96 -12.66 10.14 -9.88
CA GLU A 96 -12.74 9.02 -8.94
C GLU A 96 -13.77 7.98 -9.39
N GLU A 97 -14.96 8.39 -9.79
CA GLU A 97 -15.99 7.47 -10.28
C GLU A 97 -15.55 6.77 -11.58
N ALA A 98 -14.84 7.47 -12.47
CA ALA A 98 -14.25 6.84 -13.66
C ALA A 98 -13.21 5.77 -13.29
N ASN A 99 -12.35 6.04 -12.30
CA ASN A 99 -11.40 5.06 -11.77
C ASN A 99 -12.13 3.86 -11.17
N ARG A 100 -13.19 4.09 -10.39
CA ARG A 100 -14.00 3.03 -9.79
C ARG A 100 -14.61 2.15 -10.88
N GLN A 101 -15.24 2.72 -11.90
CA GLN A 101 -15.86 1.98 -12.99
C GLN A 101 -14.84 1.17 -13.82
N LEU A 102 -13.65 1.71 -14.04
CA LEU A 102 -12.54 0.97 -14.67
C LEU A 102 -12.21 -0.29 -13.86
N VAL A 103 -12.01 -0.14 -12.54
CA VAL A 103 -11.66 -1.25 -11.65
C VAL A 103 -12.79 -2.27 -11.55
N LEU A 104 -14.05 -1.84 -11.40
CA LEU A 104 -15.19 -2.76 -11.35
C LEU A 104 -15.32 -3.58 -12.65
N THR A 105 -15.16 -2.92 -13.80
CA THR A 105 -15.21 -3.59 -15.11
C THR A 105 -14.07 -4.56 -15.27
N PHE A 106 -12.85 -4.16 -14.90
CA PHE A 106 -11.70 -5.04 -14.89
C PHE A 106 -11.96 -6.27 -14.01
N TYR A 107 -12.43 -6.05 -12.78
CA TYR A 107 -12.63 -7.11 -11.79
C TYR A 107 -13.66 -8.15 -12.27
N ASP A 108 -14.79 -7.70 -12.81
CA ASP A 108 -15.80 -8.60 -13.37
C ASP A 108 -15.26 -9.41 -14.56
N ARG A 109 -14.64 -8.74 -15.52
CA ARG A 109 -14.10 -9.42 -16.71
C ARG A 109 -12.97 -10.38 -16.37
N PHE A 110 -12.07 -9.96 -15.49
CA PHE A 110 -10.89 -10.72 -15.11
C PHE A 110 -11.24 -11.89 -14.18
N PHE A 111 -11.91 -11.65 -13.05
CA PHE A 111 -12.13 -12.68 -12.02
C PHE A 111 -13.44 -13.47 -12.17
N ASN A 112 -14.50 -12.88 -12.74
CA ASN A 112 -15.80 -13.56 -12.84
C ASN A 112 -16.06 -14.15 -14.22
N LYS A 113 -15.63 -13.46 -15.30
CA LYS A 113 -15.73 -13.97 -16.68
C LYS A 113 -14.48 -14.71 -17.15
N HIS A 114 -13.39 -14.67 -16.38
CA HIS A 114 -12.11 -15.32 -16.68
C HIS A 114 -11.51 -14.88 -18.03
N GLU A 115 -11.84 -13.68 -18.50
CA GLU A 115 -11.29 -13.03 -19.71
C GLU A 115 -9.93 -12.39 -19.40
N ALA A 116 -9.02 -13.13 -18.77
CA ALA A 116 -7.82 -12.58 -18.14
C ALA A 116 -6.90 -11.83 -19.12
N VAL A 117 -6.78 -12.33 -20.36
CA VAL A 117 -5.91 -11.75 -21.39
C VAL A 117 -6.50 -10.44 -21.91
N GLU A 118 -7.79 -10.42 -22.21
CA GLU A 118 -8.51 -9.25 -22.72
C GLU A 118 -8.63 -8.16 -21.65
N ALA A 119 -8.98 -8.55 -20.42
CA ALA A 119 -9.10 -7.63 -19.30
C ALA A 119 -7.75 -7.01 -18.89
N ALA A 120 -6.63 -7.68 -19.17
CA ALA A 120 -5.28 -7.13 -18.94
C ALA A 120 -5.00 -5.85 -19.74
N ALA A 121 -5.81 -5.50 -20.75
CA ALA A 121 -5.74 -4.20 -21.40
C ALA A 121 -5.95 -3.03 -20.42
N ALA A 122 -6.66 -3.22 -19.31
CA ALA A 122 -6.85 -2.21 -18.27
C ALA A 122 -5.62 -2.04 -17.34
N VAL A 123 -4.67 -2.97 -17.39
CA VAL A 123 -3.49 -2.99 -16.50
C VAL A 123 -2.28 -2.39 -17.22
N ALA A 124 -1.53 -1.53 -16.54
CA ALA A 124 -0.32 -0.91 -17.09
C ALA A 124 0.84 -1.91 -17.20
N ASP A 125 1.77 -1.66 -18.11
CA ASP A 125 2.89 -2.58 -18.34
C ASP A 125 3.90 -2.56 -17.18
N ASP A 126 4.00 -1.45 -16.44
CA ASP A 126 4.80 -1.27 -15.24
C ASP A 126 4.03 -1.56 -13.93
N TYR A 127 2.94 -2.34 -14.02
CA TYR A 127 2.10 -2.72 -12.89
C TYR A 127 2.90 -3.35 -11.74
N LYS A 128 2.60 -2.89 -10.52
CA LYS A 128 3.20 -3.38 -9.26
C LYS A 128 2.19 -4.18 -8.44
N GLN A 129 2.58 -5.39 -8.04
CA GLN A 129 1.81 -6.29 -7.19
C GLN A 129 2.46 -6.40 -5.81
N HIS A 130 1.68 -6.14 -4.77
CA HIS A 130 2.16 -6.24 -3.38
C HIS A 130 1.71 -7.51 -2.65
N ASN A 131 0.75 -8.28 -3.18
CA ASN A 131 0.37 -9.56 -2.61
C ASN A 131 1.57 -10.53 -2.65
N PRO A 132 2.08 -11.01 -1.50
CA PRO A 132 3.27 -11.85 -1.44
C PRO A 132 3.08 -13.25 -2.03
N HIS A 133 1.85 -13.65 -2.36
CA HIS A 133 1.51 -14.94 -2.95
C HIS A 133 1.26 -14.85 -4.47
N VAL A 134 1.25 -13.65 -5.06
CA VAL A 134 1.03 -13.44 -6.49
C VAL A 134 2.30 -12.81 -7.11
N PRO A 135 2.85 -13.37 -8.20
CA PRO A 135 4.02 -12.81 -8.86
C PRO A 135 3.86 -11.35 -9.33
N ASP A 136 4.92 -10.57 -9.17
CA ASP A 136 4.96 -9.14 -9.54
C ASP A 136 5.14 -8.88 -11.04
N GLY A 137 4.48 -7.83 -11.54
CA GLY A 137 4.41 -7.45 -12.95
C GLY A 137 3.16 -7.95 -13.69
N LYS A 138 2.74 -7.22 -14.73
CA LYS A 138 1.53 -7.53 -15.52
C LYS A 138 1.52 -8.93 -16.13
N LYS A 139 2.58 -9.30 -16.87
CA LYS A 139 2.66 -10.61 -17.54
C LYS A 139 2.55 -11.78 -16.55
N PRO A 140 3.36 -11.85 -15.47
CA PRO A 140 3.27 -12.96 -14.54
C PRO A 140 1.99 -12.93 -13.69
N PHE A 141 1.42 -11.76 -13.37
CA PHE A 141 0.07 -11.63 -12.79
C PHE A 141 -1.01 -12.29 -13.67
N VAL A 142 -1.07 -11.93 -14.97
CA VAL A 142 -2.03 -12.53 -15.91
C VAL A 142 -1.81 -14.04 -16.03
N SER A 143 -0.55 -14.47 -16.18
CA SER A 143 -0.21 -15.89 -16.34
C SER A 143 -0.62 -16.72 -15.11
N TYR A 144 -0.43 -16.16 -13.91
CA TYR A 144 -0.85 -16.79 -12.65
C TYR A 144 -2.36 -17.06 -12.64
N PHE A 145 -3.16 -16.04 -12.93
CA PHE A 145 -4.61 -16.16 -12.86
C PHE A 145 -5.21 -16.99 -14.00
N VAL A 146 -4.64 -16.98 -15.21
CA VAL A 146 -5.03 -17.94 -16.27
C VAL A 146 -4.93 -19.39 -15.76
N GLY A 147 -3.82 -19.73 -15.09
CA GLY A 147 -3.66 -21.06 -14.50
C GLY A 147 -4.61 -21.31 -13.32
N ALA A 148 -4.87 -20.30 -12.49
CA ALA A 148 -5.82 -20.39 -11.38
C ALA A 148 -7.25 -20.65 -11.87
N PHE A 149 -7.70 -19.94 -12.90
CA PHE A 149 -9.05 -20.11 -13.48
C PHE A 149 -9.24 -21.47 -14.13
N GLN A 150 -8.20 -22.02 -14.78
CA GLN A 150 -8.25 -23.40 -15.29
C GLN A 150 -8.42 -24.44 -14.18
N LYS A 151 -7.77 -24.24 -13.02
CA LYS A 151 -7.91 -25.12 -11.86
C LYS A 151 -9.25 -24.96 -11.16
N ASN A 152 -9.75 -23.72 -11.09
CA ASN A 152 -10.95 -23.32 -10.37
C ASN A 152 -11.95 -22.59 -11.32
N PRO A 153 -12.57 -23.30 -12.30
CA PRO A 153 -13.42 -22.67 -13.32
C PRO A 153 -14.74 -22.11 -12.78
N ALA A 154 -15.13 -22.55 -11.58
CA ALA A 154 -16.31 -22.05 -10.87
C ALA A 154 -15.98 -20.92 -9.88
N SER A 155 -14.72 -20.46 -9.83
CA SER A 155 -14.32 -19.37 -8.94
C SER A 155 -15.10 -18.09 -9.22
N ARG A 156 -15.39 -17.33 -8.16
CA ARG A 156 -16.13 -16.07 -8.22
C ARG A 156 -15.53 -15.08 -7.23
N ALA A 157 -15.57 -13.81 -7.58
CA ALA A 157 -15.15 -12.72 -6.72
C ALA A 157 -16.25 -11.65 -6.72
N ARG A 158 -17.14 -11.74 -5.73
CA ARG A 158 -18.32 -10.88 -5.61
C ARG A 158 -17.96 -9.62 -4.84
N ILE A 159 -17.96 -8.49 -5.53
CA ILE A 159 -17.78 -7.18 -4.90
C ILE A 159 -19.00 -6.87 -4.04
N VAL A 160 -18.78 -6.72 -2.74
CA VAL A 160 -19.83 -6.38 -1.76
C VAL A 160 -20.05 -4.88 -1.71
N ARG A 161 -18.96 -4.11 -1.77
CA ARG A 161 -18.96 -2.65 -1.79
C ARG A 161 -17.65 -2.13 -2.35
N SER A 162 -17.66 -0.86 -2.76
CA SER A 162 -16.48 -0.16 -3.28
C SER A 162 -16.47 1.29 -2.82
N ALA A 163 -15.28 1.89 -2.77
CA ALA A 163 -15.06 3.29 -2.44
C ALA A 163 -13.84 3.84 -3.19
N THR A 164 -13.67 5.16 -3.16
CA THR A 164 -12.55 5.87 -3.80
C THR A 164 -11.92 6.89 -2.87
N ASP A 165 -10.64 7.17 -3.09
CA ASP A 165 -9.94 8.33 -2.55
C ASP A 165 -8.87 8.78 -3.56
N GLY A 166 -9.16 9.85 -4.31
CA GLY A 166 -8.29 10.33 -5.38
C GLY A 166 -8.06 9.28 -6.47
N ASP A 167 -6.82 8.78 -6.58
CA ASP A 167 -6.42 7.77 -7.56
C ASP A 167 -6.55 6.32 -7.06
N LEU A 168 -7.00 6.14 -5.81
CA LEU A 168 -7.21 4.83 -5.20
C LEU A 168 -8.67 4.37 -5.31
N VAL A 169 -8.84 3.08 -5.59
CA VAL A 169 -10.12 2.37 -5.56
C VAL A 169 -10.02 1.22 -4.57
N TYR A 170 -10.98 1.16 -3.65
CA TYR A 170 -11.08 0.14 -2.62
C TYR A 170 -12.25 -0.78 -2.93
N LEU A 171 -12.04 -2.08 -2.84
CA LEU A 171 -13.08 -3.09 -2.94
C LEU A 171 -13.12 -3.90 -1.64
N HIS A 172 -14.33 -4.26 -1.20
CA HIS A 172 -14.52 -5.33 -0.22
C HIS A 172 -15.24 -6.47 -0.93
N VAL A 173 -14.61 -7.63 -0.97
CA VAL A 173 -14.97 -8.73 -1.87
C VAL A 173 -15.16 -10.02 -1.08
N HIS A 174 -16.17 -10.79 -1.48
CA HIS A 174 -16.32 -12.19 -1.11
C HIS A 174 -15.82 -13.06 -2.26
N ALA A 175 -14.65 -13.67 -2.12
CA ALA A 175 -14.03 -14.53 -3.11
C ALA A 175 -14.26 -16.02 -2.76
N THR A 176 -14.60 -16.85 -3.74
CA THR A 176 -14.76 -18.30 -3.60
C THR A 176 -14.09 -19.02 -4.75
N GLU A 177 -13.53 -20.21 -4.51
CA GLU A 177 -12.88 -21.00 -5.57
C GLU A 177 -13.84 -21.98 -6.24
N ARG A 178 -14.86 -22.44 -5.52
CA ARG A 178 -15.79 -23.50 -5.93
C ARG A 178 -17.14 -23.39 -5.22
N PRO A 179 -18.20 -24.04 -5.73
CA PRO A 179 -19.49 -24.08 -5.05
C PRO A 179 -19.38 -24.69 -3.65
N GLY A 180 -20.04 -24.07 -2.67
CA GLY A 180 -20.01 -24.50 -1.27
C GLY A 180 -18.76 -24.06 -0.49
N ASP A 181 -17.80 -23.40 -1.14
CA ASP A 181 -16.68 -22.76 -0.46
C ASP A 181 -17.16 -21.58 0.40
N ARG A 182 -16.73 -21.53 1.66
CA ARG A 182 -16.98 -20.38 2.55
C ARG A 182 -16.31 -19.13 1.99
N GLY A 183 -15.18 -19.32 1.32
CA GLY A 183 -14.43 -18.28 0.66
C GLY A 183 -13.62 -17.41 1.61
N GLU A 184 -13.18 -16.29 1.05
CA GLU A 184 -12.34 -15.29 1.69
C GLU A 184 -13.02 -13.92 1.62
N ALA A 185 -12.86 -13.14 2.69
CA ALA A 185 -13.11 -11.71 2.70
C ALA A 185 -11.82 -11.01 2.30
N VAL A 186 -11.86 -10.28 1.19
CA VAL A 186 -10.71 -9.59 0.63
C VAL A 186 -10.99 -8.09 0.63
N VAL A 187 -10.01 -7.31 1.09
CA VAL A 187 -9.95 -5.88 0.80
C VAL A 187 -8.89 -5.67 -0.27
N ASP A 188 -9.31 -5.39 -1.49
CA ASP A 188 -8.42 -5.04 -2.60
C ASP A 188 -8.31 -3.51 -2.69
N ILE A 189 -7.10 -3.02 -2.92
CA ILE A 189 -6.81 -1.60 -3.13
C ILE A 189 -6.06 -1.48 -4.45
N PHE A 190 -6.60 -0.72 -5.39
CA PHE A 190 -5.99 -0.45 -6.69
C PHE A 190 -5.62 1.00 -6.81
N ARG A 191 -4.45 1.29 -7.39
CA ARG A 191 -4.11 2.63 -7.89
C ARG A 191 -4.39 2.70 -9.39
N VAL A 192 -5.08 3.75 -9.81
CA VAL A 192 -5.35 4.04 -11.22
C VAL A 192 -4.59 5.29 -11.64
N LYS A 193 -3.87 5.22 -12.76
CA LYS A 193 -3.19 6.36 -13.35
C LYS A 193 -3.37 6.32 -14.87
N ASP A 194 -3.69 7.46 -15.46
CA ASP A 194 -3.85 7.62 -16.92
C ASP A 194 -4.81 6.56 -17.53
N GLY A 195 -5.89 6.24 -16.81
CA GLY A 195 -6.88 5.24 -17.23
C GLY A 195 -6.41 3.78 -17.19
N LYS A 196 -5.35 3.48 -16.44
CA LYS A 196 -4.81 2.13 -16.22
C LYS A 196 -4.63 1.80 -14.75
N ILE A 197 -4.81 0.54 -14.39
CA ILE A 197 -4.43 0.00 -13.09
C ILE A 197 -2.91 -0.15 -13.07
N VAL A 198 -2.24 0.58 -12.19
CA VAL A 198 -0.77 0.63 -12.10
C VAL A 198 -0.22 -0.07 -10.86
N GLU A 199 -1.04 -0.30 -9.84
CA GLU A 199 -0.57 -0.86 -8.58
C GLU A 199 -1.73 -1.52 -7.81
N HIS A 200 -1.41 -2.57 -7.05
CA HIS A 200 -2.39 -3.33 -6.29
C HIS A 200 -1.86 -3.82 -4.94
N TRP A 201 -2.70 -3.73 -3.91
CA TRP A 201 -2.51 -4.34 -2.61
C TRP A 201 -3.77 -5.11 -2.20
N ASP A 202 -3.60 -6.15 -1.40
CA ASP A 202 -4.71 -6.81 -0.76
C ASP A 202 -4.43 -7.18 0.71
N VAL A 203 -5.52 -7.41 1.43
CA VAL A 203 -5.54 -8.17 2.67
C VAL A 203 -6.63 -9.23 2.55
N ILE A 204 -6.24 -10.48 2.77
CA ILE A 204 -7.09 -11.64 2.56
C ILE A 204 -7.33 -12.33 3.90
N GLN A 205 -8.59 -12.55 4.24
CA GLN A 205 -9.00 -13.28 5.44
C GLN A 205 -9.98 -14.39 5.08
N PRO A 206 -9.68 -15.67 5.41
CA PRO A 206 -10.66 -16.74 5.27
C PRO A 206 -11.93 -16.45 6.09
N VAL A 207 -13.11 -16.71 5.50
CA VAL A 207 -14.39 -16.55 6.21
C VAL A 207 -14.46 -17.61 7.31
N PRO A 208 -14.41 -17.21 8.60
CA PRO A 208 -14.13 -18.15 9.70
C PRO A 208 -15.30 -19.09 9.93
N GLU A 209 -15.05 -20.36 10.23
CA GLU A 209 -16.09 -21.36 10.52
C GLU A 209 -17.03 -20.95 11.65
N THR A 210 -16.45 -20.35 12.68
CA THR A 210 -17.12 -19.88 13.88
C THR A 210 -16.72 -18.43 14.16
N SER A 211 -17.66 -17.66 14.70
CA SER A 211 -17.46 -16.24 15.03
C SER A 211 -17.95 -15.95 16.44
N ALA A 212 -17.28 -15.03 17.12
CA ALA A 212 -17.71 -14.55 18.44
C ALA A 212 -19.00 -13.70 18.39
N ASN A 213 -19.42 -13.29 17.19
CA ASN A 213 -20.64 -12.51 16.94
C ASN A 213 -21.47 -13.18 15.83
N ALA A 214 -22.72 -12.76 15.69
CA ALA A 214 -23.67 -13.29 14.70
C ALA A 214 -23.70 -12.52 13.37
N ASN A 215 -22.91 -11.46 13.22
CA ASN A 215 -22.86 -10.69 11.98
C ASN A 215 -22.03 -11.46 10.94
N THR A 216 -22.37 -11.30 9.67
CA THR A 216 -21.54 -11.84 8.60
C THR A 216 -20.28 -10.97 8.42
N MET A 217 -19.26 -11.48 7.74
CA MET A 217 -18.08 -10.69 7.35
C MET A 217 -18.42 -9.55 6.37
N PHE A 218 -19.60 -9.61 5.76
CA PHE A 218 -20.07 -8.73 4.68
C PHE A 218 -21.34 -7.97 5.07
#